data_AF-A0A556VXJ5-F1
#
_entry.id   AF-A0A556VXJ5-F1
#
_cell.length_a   1.000
_cell.length_b   1.000
_cell.length_c   1.000
_cell.angle_alpha   90.00
_cell.angle_beta   90.00
_cell.angle_gamma   90.00
#
_symmetry.space_group_name_H-M   'P 1'
#
loop_
_entity.id
_entity.type
_entity.pdbx_description
1 polymer ?
#
loop_
_entity_poly.entity_id
_entity_poly.type
_entity_poly.pdbx_seq_one_letter_code
_entity_poly.pdbx_strand_id
1 'polypeptide(L)'
;MKEDVLGNNKEYVTPSNYELEKLLARGTVAYTHVNEVWPNIFIGDDLTTRSTLPPLSDKLLVHCVMGRSRSATLVLAYLMIQEKMTLVDAIEQVKRRRQIIPNWGFLKQLRELDTFLLEKGSEHTHTAHTTEQTNKKH
;
A
#
# COMPACT_ATOMS: atom_id res chain seq x y z
N MET A 1 -13.91 35.16 17.26
CA MET A 1 -14.83 35.15 16.10
C MET A 1 -14.97 33.71 15.64
N LYS A 2 -16.20 33.31 15.33
CA LYS A 2 -16.68 31.94 15.10
C LYS A 2 -15.98 31.28 13.90
N GLU A 3 -15.59 30.02 14.08
CA GLU A 3 -16.08 28.85 13.33
C GLU A 3 -15.90 28.92 11.81
N ASP A 4 -15.03 28.05 11.30
CA ASP A 4 -15.34 27.25 10.12
C ASP A 4 -15.24 25.77 10.51
N VAL A 5 -16.43 25.16 10.58
CA VAL A 5 -16.72 23.76 10.86
C VAL A 5 -16.77 23.01 9.53
N LEU A 6 -16.33 21.75 9.55
CA LEU A 6 -16.56 20.69 8.54
C LEU A 6 -15.54 20.56 7.36
N GLY A 7 -14.33 20.10 7.68
CA GLY A 7 -13.42 19.51 6.69
C GLY A 7 -13.61 17.99 6.57
N ASN A 8 -14.73 17.53 6.00
CA ASN A 8 -14.97 16.18 5.46
C ASN A 8 -14.13 15.03 6.08
N ASN A 9 -14.61 14.44 7.18
CA ASN A 9 -14.17 13.11 7.59
C ASN A 9 -14.82 12.08 6.65
N LYS A 10 -14.47 12.12 5.37
CA LYS A 10 -14.93 11.13 4.39
C LYS A 10 -14.24 9.82 4.76
N GLU A 11 -15.03 8.90 5.30
CA GLU A 11 -14.64 7.52 5.50
C GLU A 11 -13.98 7.01 4.21
N TYR A 12 -12.81 6.38 4.36
CA TYR A 12 -12.08 5.85 3.22
C TYR A 12 -12.91 4.74 2.56
N VAL A 13 -13.01 4.81 1.23
CA VAL A 13 -13.65 3.77 0.41
C VAL A 13 -12.66 3.34 -0.65
N THR A 14 -12.47 2.02 -0.80
CA THR A 14 -11.61 1.44 -1.83
C THR A 14 -12.02 1.95 -3.23
N PRO A 15 -11.14 2.68 -3.95
CA PRO A 15 -11.48 3.25 -5.25
C PRO A 15 -11.75 2.20 -6.31
N SER A 16 -12.44 2.56 -7.39
CA SER A 16 -12.61 1.72 -8.58
C SER A 16 -11.29 1.53 -9.34
N ASN A 17 -11.20 0.47 -10.16
CA ASN A 17 -10.01 0.23 -11.00
C ASN A 17 -9.66 1.45 -11.89
N TYR A 18 -10.67 2.12 -12.43
CA TYR A 18 -10.48 3.30 -13.27
C TYR A 18 -9.90 4.49 -12.51
N GLU A 19 -10.30 4.69 -11.26
CA GLU A 19 -9.72 5.72 -10.39
C GLU A 19 -8.28 5.39 -10.02
N LEU A 20 -7.97 4.11 -9.78
CA LEU A 20 -6.60 3.66 -9.53
C LEU A 20 -5.70 3.84 -10.76
N GLU A 21 -6.20 3.55 -11.97
CA GLU A 21 -5.46 3.81 -13.21
C GLU A 21 -5.17 5.31 -13.38
N LYS A 22 -6.15 6.18 -13.11
CA LYS A 22 -5.94 7.63 -13.08
C LYS A 22 -4.92 8.06 -12.04
N LEU A 23 -4.96 7.45 -10.86
CA LEU A 23 -4.00 7.73 -9.80
C LEU A 23 -2.58 7.37 -10.28
N LEU A 24 -2.39 6.19 -10.87
CA LEU A 24 -1.11 5.73 -11.39
C LEU A 24 -0.57 6.60 -12.54
N ALA A 25 -1.45 7.16 -13.37
CA ALA A 25 -1.07 7.99 -14.51
C ALA A 25 -0.54 9.39 -14.13
N ARG A 26 -0.79 9.88 -12.91
CA ARG A 26 -0.45 11.26 -12.51
C ARG A 26 0.94 11.35 -11.88
N GLY A 27 1.85 12.17 -12.40
CA GLY A 27 3.10 12.52 -11.68
C GLY A 27 4.02 11.33 -11.42
N THR A 28 4.60 10.76 -12.48
CA THR A 28 5.51 9.62 -12.41
C THR A 28 6.97 10.07 -12.34
N VAL A 29 7.79 9.35 -11.58
CA VAL A 29 9.25 9.51 -11.61
C VAL A 29 9.86 8.90 -12.89
N ALA A 30 11.06 9.35 -13.25
CA ALA A 30 11.82 8.76 -14.34
C ALA A 30 12.12 7.27 -14.08
N TYR A 31 12.17 6.47 -15.15
CA TYR A 31 12.49 5.06 -15.05
C TYR A 31 13.98 4.87 -14.68
N THR A 32 14.22 4.01 -13.69
CA THR A 32 15.56 3.55 -13.31
C THR A 32 15.50 2.06 -13.00
N HIS A 33 16.64 1.35 -13.06
CA HIS A 33 16.67 -0.10 -12.89
C HIS A 33 16.14 -0.54 -11.52
N VAL A 34 16.50 0.19 -10.45
CA VAL A 34 16.12 -0.11 -9.07
C VAL A 34 15.82 1.16 -8.28
N ASN A 35 14.81 1.09 -7.39
CA ASN A 35 14.51 2.16 -6.43
C ASN A 35 14.19 1.55 -5.07
N GLU A 36 14.65 2.22 -4.00
CA GLU A 36 14.11 1.99 -2.67
C GLU A 36 12.70 2.60 -2.60
N VAL A 37 11.71 1.79 -2.23
CA VAL A 37 10.29 2.22 -2.20
C VAL A 37 9.72 2.25 -0.78
N TRP A 38 10.37 1.56 0.15
CA TRP A 38 10.11 1.54 1.60
C TRP A 38 11.44 1.24 2.31
N PRO A 39 11.64 1.60 3.60
CA PRO A 39 12.90 1.32 4.29
C PRO A 39 13.34 -0.13 4.10
N ASN A 40 14.54 -0.30 3.50
CA ASN A 40 15.14 -1.59 3.18
C ASN A 40 14.38 -2.47 2.16
N ILE A 41 13.34 -1.95 1.48
CA ILE A 41 12.62 -2.65 0.40
C ILE A 41 12.85 -1.93 -0.92
N PHE A 42 13.41 -2.68 -1.86
CA PHE A 42 13.76 -2.21 -3.19
C PHE A 42 12.91 -2.91 -4.25
N ILE A 43 12.48 -2.16 -5.26
CA ILE A 43 11.91 -2.74 -6.47
C ILE A 43 12.91 -2.56 -7.62
N GLY A 44 13.28 -3.68 -8.24
CA GLY A 44 14.21 -3.73 -9.36
C GLY A 44 13.63 -4.39 -10.62
N ASP A 45 14.38 -4.26 -11.70
CA ASP A 45 14.18 -4.99 -12.96
C ASP A 45 15.19 -6.16 -13.11
N ASP A 46 15.14 -6.90 -14.21
CA ASP A 46 16.06 -8.04 -14.41
C ASP A 46 17.53 -7.63 -14.61
N LEU A 47 17.82 -6.36 -14.93
CA LEU A 47 19.21 -5.89 -15.01
C LEU A 47 19.80 -5.69 -13.61
N THR A 48 18.94 -5.31 -12.67
CA THR A 48 19.31 -5.12 -11.26
C THR A 48 19.85 -6.39 -10.62
N THR A 49 19.34 -7.58 -10.99
CA THR A 49 19.81 -8.86 -10.45
C THR A 49 21.04 -9.42 -11.16
N ARG A 50 21.22 -9.07 -12.43
CA ARG A 50 22.37 -9.49 -13.24
C ARG A 50 23.63 -8.67 -12.95
N SER A 51 23.46 -7.42 -12.54
CA SER A 51 24.55 -6.62 -11.98
C SER A 51 24.71 -7.03 -10.53
N THR A 52 25.90 -7.51 -10.15
CA THR A 52 26.19 -8.02 -8.80
C THR A 52 25.85 -6.96 -7.77
N LEU A 53 24.67 -7.07 -7.13
CA LEU A 53 24.37 -6.19 -6.01
C LEU A 53 25.36 -6.53 -4.90
N PRO A 54 26.04 -5.53 -4.31
CA PRO A 54 26.81 -5.78 -3.09
C PRO A 54 25.91 -6.47 -2.07
N PRO A 55 26.44 -7.32 -1.17
CA PRO A 55 25.64 -8.03 -0.19
C PRO A 55 24.69 -7.07 0.49
N LEU A 56 23.41 -7.24 0.19
CA LEU A 56 22.32 -6.51 0.77
C LEU A 56 22.04 -7.11 2.15
N SER A 57 23.04 -7.10 3.05
CA SER A 57 22.81 -7.47 4.44
C SER A 57 21.71 -6.54 4.94
N ASP A 58 20.58 -7.12 5.31
CA ASP A 58 19.37 -6.44 5.80
C ASP A 58 18.56 -5.63 4.76
N LYS A 59 18.72 -5.88 3.45
CA LYS A 59 17.87 -5.26 2.42
C LYS A 59 17.19 -6.30 1.53
N LEU A 60 15.90 -6.09 1.27
CA LEU A 60 15.07 -6.95 0.43
C LEU A 60 14.91 -6.34 -0.96
N LEU A 61 15.29 -7.11 -1.99
CA LEU A 61 14.99 -6.79 -3.39
C LEU A 61 13.79 -7.62 -3.87
N VAL A 62 12.76 -6.94 -4.38
CA VAL A 62 11.63 -7.54 -5.08
C VAL A 62 11.70 -7.15 -6.55
N HIS A 63 11.92 -8.10 -7.45
CA HIS A 63 12.06 -7.80 -8.88
C HIS A 63 11.09 -8.59 -9.76
N CYS A 64 10.90 -8.08 -10.97
CA CYS A 64 10.37 -8.82 -12.12
C CYS A 64 11.06 -8.26 -13.39
N VAL A 65 10.59 -8.63 -14.58
CA VAL A 65 11.25 -8.21 -15.83
C VAL A 65 11.53 -6.70 -15.92
N MET A 66 10.52 -5.86 -15.66
CA MET A 66 10.63 -4.39 -15.70
C MET A 66 10.51 -3.73 -14.31
N GLY A 67 10.27 -4.51 -13.26
CA GLY A 67 9.98 -3.97 -11.94
C GLY A 67 8.74 -3.05 -11.86
N ARG A 68 7.77 -3.15 -12.78
CA ARG A 68 6.63 -2.22 -12.86
C ARG A 68 5.28 -2.78 -12.44
N SER A 69 5.05 -4.08 -12.65
CA SER A 69 3.73 -4.70 -12.51
C SER A 69 3.74 -5.75 -11.40
N ARG A 70 4.26 -6.96 -11.67
CA ARG A 70 4.28 -8.08 -10.71
C ARG A 70 4.94 -7.75 -9.37
N SER A 71 6.19 -7.27 -9.40
CA SER A 71 6.92 -6.93 -8.17
C SER A 71 6.28 -5.75 -7.43
N ALA A 72 5.79 -4.75 -8.16
CA ALA A 72 5.06 -3.63 -7.58
C ALA A 72 3.80 -4.09 -6.85
N THR A 73 2.99 -4.96 -7.47
CA THR A 73 1.78 -5.52 -6.84
C THR A 73 2.09 -6.23 -5.53
N LEU A 74 3.16 -7.03 -5.46
CA LEU A 74 3.56 -7.70 -4.22
C LEU A 74 3.97 -6.71 -3.13
N VAL A 75 4.74 -5.68 -3.47
CA VAL A 75 5.13 -4.65 -2.50
C VAL A 75 3.94 -3.82 -2.03
N LEU A 76 3.01 -3.47 -2.92
CA LEU A 76 1.77 -2.78 -2.54
C LEU A 76 0.96 -3.62 -1.53
N ALA A 77 0.75 -4.90 -1.82
CA ALA A 77 0.07 -5.80 -0.89
C ALA A 77 0.80 -5.94 0.44
N TYR A 78 2.14 -6.00 0.43
CA TYR A 78 2.95 -6.02 1.65
C TYR A 78 2.70 -4.78 2.51
N LEU A 79 2.74 -3.58 1.92
CA LEU A 79 2.52 -2.32 2.66
C LEU A 79 1.10 -2.26 3.24
N MET A 80 0.10 -2.76 2.52
CA MET A 80 -1.26 -2.84 3.03
C MET A 80 -1.38 -3.78 4.24
N ILE A 81 -0.77 -4.96 4.15
CA ILE A 81 -0.91 -6.01 5.17
C ILE A 81 -0.07 -5.69 6.42
N GLN A 82 1.19 -5.30 6.24
CA GLN A 82 2.17 -5.14 7.31
C GLN A 82 2.19 -3.72 7.87
N GLU A 83 2.20 -2.71 6.99
CA GLU A 83 2.25 -1.29 7.38
C GLU A 83 0.87 -0.67 7.54
N LYS A 84 -0.21 -1.46 7.39
CA LYS A 84 -1.61 -1.04 7.55
C LYS A 84 -2.02 0.13 6.66
N MET A 85 -1.39 0.24 5.50
CA MET A 85 -1.74 1.27 4.52
C MET A 85 -3.03 0.91 3.79
N THR A 86 -3.80 1.93 3.42
CA THR A 86 -4.83 1.74 2.39
C THR A 86 -4.18 1.47 1.04
N LEU A 87 -4.92 0.90 0.08
CA LEU A 87 -4.42 0.74 -1.28
C LEU A 87 -3.95 2.07 -1.91
N VAL A 88 -4.66 3.17 -1.64
CA VAL A 88 -4.28 4.50 -2.13
C VAL A 88 -2.95 4.96 -1.54
N ASP A 89 -2.78 4.82 -0.22
CA ASP A 89 -1.55 5.21 0.46
C ASP A 89 -0.36 4.38 -0.01
N ALA A 90 -0.54 3.06 -0.16
CA ALA A 90 0.48 2.17 -0.68
C ALA A 90 0.88 2.53 -2.12
N ILE A 91 -0.09 2.83 -2.99
CA ILE A 91 0.18 3.28 -4.37
C ILE A 91 0.98 4.58 -4.35
N GLU A 92 0.54 5.58 -3.60
CA GLU A 92 1.23 6.87 -3.51
C GLU A 92 2.65 6.72 -2.96
N GLN A 93 2.85 5.92 -1.92
CA GLN A 93 4.16 5.64 -1.34
C GLN A 93 5.14 5.07 -2.38
N VAL A 94 4.73 4.03 -3.12
CA VAL A 94 5.61 3.36 -4.10
C VAL A 94 5.80 4.22 -5.35
N LYS A 95 4.72 4.80 -5.87
CA LYS A 95 4.70 5.57 -7.12
C LYS A 95 5.57 6.83 -7.07
N ARG A 96 5.69 7.46 -5.90
CA ARG A 96 6.57 8.63 -5.68
C ARG A 96 8.06 8.30 -5.84
N ARG A 97 8.43 7.03 -5.77
CA ARG A 97 9.82 6.56 -5.82
C ARG A 97 10.12 5.70 -7.04
N ARG A 98 9.10 5.07 -7.61
CA ARG A 98 9.21 4.22 -8.80
C ARG A 98 7.99 4.30 -9.68
N GLN A 99 8.19 4.41 -10.99
CA GLN A 99 7.10 4.30 -11.95
C GLN A 99 6.57 2.87 -12.00
N ILE A 100 5.36 2.66 -11.48
CA ILE A 100 4.67 1.37 -11.42
C ILE A 100 3.38 1.41 -12.24
N ILE A 101 3.05 0.27 -12.84
CA ILE A 101 1.84 0.06 -13.64
C ILE A 101 1.40 -1.40 -13.43
N PRO A 102 0.81 -1.75 -12.27
CA PRO A 102 0.11 -3.01 -12.11
C PRO A 102 -0.93 -3.17 -13.23
N ASN A 103 -1.08 -4.39 -13.75
CA ASN A 103 -2.12 -4.63 -14.75
C ASN A 103 -3.53 -4.57 -14.10
N TRP A 104 -4.55 -4.46 -14.93
CA TRP A 104 -5.94 -4.34 -14.47
C TRP A 104 -6.39 -5.48 -13.53
N GLY A 105 -5.96 -6.72 -13.80
CA GLY A 105 -6.23 -7.87 -12.95
C GLY A 105 -5.59 -7.76 -11.57
N PHE A 106 -4.35 -7.28 -11.51
CA PHE A 106 -3.66 -7.01 -10.24
C PHE A 106 -4.32 -5.85 -9.46
N LEU A 107 -4.79 -4.80 -10.15
CA LEU A 107 -5.55 -3.73 -9.49
C LEU A 107 -6.85 -4.27 -8.88
N LYS A 108 -7.56 -5.15 -9.60
CA LYS A 108 -8.75 -5.82 -9.06
C LYS A 108 -8.43 -6.62 -7.79
N GLN A 109 -7.37 -7.44 -7.83
CA GLN A 109 -6.93 -8.24 -6.67
C GLN A 109 -6.50 -7.38 -5.49
N LEU A 110 -5.80 -6.27 -5.73
CA LEU A 110 -5.40 -5.32 -4.69
C LEU A 110 -6.62 -4.64 -4.06
N ARG A 111 -7.67 -4.32 -4.83
CA ARG A 111 -8.93 -3.79 -4.28
C ARG A 111 -9.65 -4.80 -3.40
N GLU A 112 -9.73 -6.05 -3.86
CA GLU A 112 -10.33 -7.14 -3.06
C GLU A 112 -9.59 -7.31 -1.72
N LEU A 113 -8.25 -7.21 -1.73
CA LEU A 113 -7.44 -7.20 -0.52
C LEU A 113 -7.74 -5.99 0.38
N ASP A 114 -7.83 -4.77 -0.19
CA ASP A 114 -8.10 -3.53 0.55
C ASP A 114 -9.44 -3.61 1.28
N THR A 115 -10.51 -3.99 0.58
CA THR A 115 -11.85 -4.18 1.17
C THR A 115 -11.82 -5.21 2.30
N PHE A 116 -11.18 -6.36 2.09
CA PHE A 116 -11.04 -7.38 3.12
C PHE A 116 -10.30 -6.89 4.38
N LEU A 117 -9.24 -6.09 4.21
CA LEU A 117 -8.48 -5.54 5.33
C LEU A 117 -9.27 -4.48 6.11
N LEU A 118 -10.08 -3.66 5.43
CA LEU A 118 -10.96 -2.68 6.08
C LEU A 118 -12.05 -3.34 6.92
N GLU A 119 -12.68 -4.40 6.39
CA GLU A 119 -13.68 -5.19 7.12
C GLU A 119 -13.07 -5.81 8.38
N LYS A 120 -11.88 -6.42 8.27
CA LYS A 120 -11.16 -6.99 9.42
C LYS A 120 -10.75 -5.95 10.47
N GLY A 121 -10.37 -4.74 10.05
CA GLY A 121 -10.02 -3.66 10.97
C GLY A 121 -11.21 -3.22 11.83
N SER A 122 -12.42 -3.26 11.27
CA SER A 122 -13.66 -2.84 11.92
C SER A 122 -14.17 -3.84 12.96
N GLU A 123 -13.85 -5.13 12.81
CA GLU A 123 -14.26 -6.18 13.77
C GLU A 123 -13.51 -6.11 15.11
N HIS A 124 -12.32 -5.49 15.15
CA HIS A 124 -11.50 -5.41 16.36
C HIS A 124 -11.85 -4.20 17.25
N THR A 125 -12.67 -3.25 16.78
CA THR A 125 -13.09 -2.07 17.55
C THR A 125 -14.36 -2.29 18.39
N HIS A 126 -15.10 -3.37 18.18
CA HIS A 126 -16.35 -3.65 18.92
C HIS A 126 -16.19 -4.52 20.18
N THR A 127 -15.05 -5.18 20.38
CA THR A 127 -14.83 -6.05 21.55
C THR A 127 -14.24 -5.33 22.78
N ALA A 128 -13.88 -4.06 22.67
CA ALA A 128 -13.28 -3.30 23.78
C ALA A 128 -14.30 -2.64 24.75
N HIS A 129 -15.60 -2.66 24.46
CA HIS A 129 -16.61 -1.94 25.26
C HIS A 129 -17.47 -2.79 26.23
N THR A 130 -17.25 -4.11 26.34
CA THR A 130 -18.11 -4.98 27.17
C THR A 130 -17.52 -5.38 28.53
N THR A 131 -16.28 -5.01 28.86
CA THR A 131 -15.62 -5.55 30.08
C THR A 131 -15.70 -4.67 31.33
N GLU A 132 -16.34 -3.50 31.32
CA GLU A 132 -16.37 -2.59 32.49
C GLU A 132 -17.65 -2.60 33.36
N GLN A 133 -18.57 -3.56 33.20
CA GLN A 133 -19.78 -3.63 34.06
C GLN A 133 -19.87 -4.81 35.04
N THR A 134 -18.80 -5.58 35.26
CA THR A 134 -18.81 -6.70 36.22
C THR A 134 -17.79 -6.53 37.35
N ASN A 135 -17.79 -5.41 38.07
CA ASN A 135 -17.23 -5.38 39.43
C ASN A 135 -17.76 -4.20 40.26
N LYS A 136 -19.02 -4.32 40.70
CA LYS A 136 -19.55 -3.61 41.87
C LYS A 136 -20.69 -4.42 42.48
N LYS A 137 -20.32 -5.50 43.15
CA LYS A 137 -21.09 -6.18 44.21
C LYS A 137 -20.15 -7.22 44.80
N HIS A 138 -19.54 -6.88 45.93
CA HIS A 138 -19.51 -7.62 47.20
C HIS A 138 -18.77 -6.74 48.21
#